data_AF-A0A1B8AR83-F1
#
_entry.id   AF-A0A1B8AR83-F1
#
_cell.length_a   1.000
_cell.length_b   1.000
_cell.length_c   1.000
_cell.angle_alpha   90.00
_cell.angle_beta   90.00
_cell.angle_gamma   90.00
#
_symmetry.space_group_name_H-M   'P 1'
#
loop_
_entity.id
_entity.type
_entity.pdbx_description
1 polymer ?
#
loop_
_entity_poly.entity_id
_entity_poly.type
_entity_poly.pdbx_seq_one_letter_code
_entity_poly.pdbx_strand_id
1 'polypeptide(L)'
;MTDSKVRKDVRKLSDEERDTVIRAFKHIMELPPDDENSYFTIAGYHGLPEPQYCYHGVVLFPTWHRAYLLRLEESLRTAPGCKNLALPYWDEASNQTKEEGIPRLFTDREYTFQDGSSIPNPLCSYKLQKAIVDINDKKTSKDTKPEGYQTVRYPYSGLVSDKFADRTKIHNTALEGKTPDEVTNILNQNVIRWLHEQKFQTHNEKWISAGEKDNYVNCLEAPNYTVFSNATSADRYNEENRGKPTVAPVIPIEQPHNAVHLAVGGFDVPGDKNHNVYAFANGDMGENDTAAFDPLFFFHHCFIDYIFWKWQERHNKTETLDIMKGYPGTQLIKRGKAIANFTMDYPLAPFRIKDQTTGQERDMTSNDVINISKLEYTYAEPGAPYINLVGSTQRFVDAPKLKISGINRAKISGSFVVSVWAKTGEGMPDRLLETKPILSRWNVEKCGNCRSHLEVKFIVHLNDFDHEEALYTEFYAKIHTREKPEGERRVANKEIAITLNACRVARRIW
;
A
#
# COMPACT_ATOMS: atom_id res chain seq x y z
N MET A 1 -24.62 -20.55 -18.78
CA MET A 1 -23.45 -20.15 -17.98
C MET A 1 -22.94 -18.88 -18.62
N THR A 2 -23.07 -17.74 -17.95
CA THR A 2 -22.34 -16.54 -18.35
C THR A 2 -20.86 -16.83 -18.10
N ASP A 3 -20.00 -16.66 -19.12
CA ASP A 3 -18.56 -16.83 -18.93
C ASP A 3 -18.09 -15.81 -17.89
N SER A 4 -17.46 -16.29 -16.81
CA SER A 4 -16.87 -15.43 -15.78
C SER A 4 -15.81 -14.54 -16.43
N LYS A 5 -15.84 -13.24 -16.11
CA LYS A 5 -14.82 -12.30 -16.60
C LYS A 5 -13.50 -12.62 -15.90
N VAL A 6 -12.38 -12.55 -16.60
CA VAL A 6 -11.08 -12.98 -16.07
C VAL A 6 -10.14 -11.78 -15.98
N ARG A 7 -9.81 -11.36 -14.77
CA ARG A 7 -8.76 -10.37 -14.52
C ARG A 7 -7.40 -11.01 -14.74
N LYS A 8 -6.57 -10.40 -15.57
CA LYS A 8 -5.25 -10.93 -15.99
C LYS A 8 -4.14 -9.99 -15.56
N ASP A 9 -2.92 -10.51 -15.45
CA ASP A 9 -1.73 -9.66 -15.40
C ASP A 9 -1.69 -8.78 -16.65
N VAL A 10 -1.46 -7.48 -16.47
CA VAL A 10 -1.37 -6.48 -17.55
C VAL A 10 -0.34 -6.87 -18.61
N ARG A 11 0.73 -7.57 -18.23
CA ARG A 11 1.76 -8.06 -19.16
C ARG A 11 1.34 -9.28 -19.98
N LYS A 12 0.21 -9.89 -19.64
CA LYS A 12 -0.35 -11.08 -20.31
C LYS A 12 -1.58 -10.78 -21.15
N LEU A 13 -1.99 -9.52 -21.22
CA LEU A 13 -3.06 -9.07 -22.09
C LEU A 13 -2.68 -9.20 -23.56
N SER A 14 -3.62 -9.65 -24.40
CA SER A 14 -3.48 -9.53 -25.85
C SER A 14 -3.44 -8.05 -26.26
N ASP A 15 -3.06 -7.78 -27.50
CA ASP A 15 -3.08 -6.40 -28.02
C ASP A 15 -4.51 -5.83 -28.02
N GLU A 16 -5.53 -6.64 -28.33
CA GLU A 16 -6.95 -6.21 -28.29
C GLU A 16 -7.42 -5.89 -26.88
N GLU A 17 -7.01 -6.71 -25.90
CA GLU A 17 -7.34 -6.49 -24.50
C GLU A 17 -6.70 -5.20 -23.99
N ARG A 18 -5.42 -4.94 -24.34
CA ARG A 18 -4.75 -3.68 -24.01
C ARG A 18 -5.43 -2.47 -24.65
N ASP A 19 -5.76 -2.55 -25.94
CA ASP A 19 -6.50 -1.51 -26.64
C ASP A 19 -7.84 -1.20 -25.97
N THR A 20 -8.55 -2.25 -25.53
CA THR A 20 -9.84 -2.12 -24.82
C THR A 20 -9.66 -1.41 -23.48
N VAL A 21 -8.64 -1.78 -22.69
CA VAL A 21 -8.33 -1.11 -21.41
C VAL A 21 -8.01 0.37 -21.62
N ILE A 22 -7.18 0.70 -22.61
CA ILE A 22 -6.82 2.09 -22.93
C ILE A 22 -8.05 2.90 -23.34
N ARG A 23 -8.91 2.36 -24.22
CA ARG A 23 -10.15 3.05 -24.64
C ARG A 23 -11.11 3.26 -23.48
N ALA A 24 -11.24 2.28 -22.58
CA ALA A 24 -12.12 2.37 -21.41
C ALA A 24 -11.66 3.45 -20.43
N PHE A 25 -10.37 3.47 -20.08
CA PHE A 25 -9.83 4.50 -19.18
C PHE A 25 -9.90 5.90 -19.81
N LYS A 26 -9.55 6.03 -21.09
CA LYS A 26 -9.72 7.29 -21.82
C LYS A 26 -11.15 7.80 -21.74
N HIS A 27 -12.13 6.93 -21.99
CA HIS A 27 -13.54 7.29 -21.97
C HIS A 27 -13.96 7.89 -20.61
N ILE A 28 -13.69 7.18 -19.51
CA ILE A 28 -14.13 7.63 -18.18
C ILE A 28 -13.33 8.83 -17.67
N MET A 29 -12.09 9.02 -18.14
CA MET A 29 -11.26 10.19 -17.85
C MET A 29 -11.67 11.45 -18.62
N GLU A 30 -12.50 11.32 -19.65
CA GLU A 30 -13.04 12.43 -20.44
C GLU A 30 -14.48 12.79 -20.07
N LEU A 31 -15.17 11.93 -19.30
CA LEU A 31 -16.47 12.28 -18.72
C LEU A 31 -16.36 13.53 -17.83
N PRO A 32 -17.43 14.35 -17.72
CA PRO A 32 -17.46 15.50 -16.82
C PRO A 32 -17.13 15.10 -15.38
N PRO A 33 -16.41 15.93 -14.60
CA PRO A 33 -15.93 15.54 -13.28
C PRO A 33 -17.03 15.37 -12.22
N ASP A 34 -18.26 15.75 -12.53
CA ASP A 34 -19.48 15.57 -11.75
C ASP A 34 -20.35 14.39 -12.24
N ASP A 35 -19.99 13.76 -13.37
CA ASP A 35 -20.58 12.50 -13.80
C ASP A 35 -20.17 11.39 -12.83
N GLU A 36 -21.14 10.60 -12.37
CA GLU A 36 -20.91 9.52 -11.40
C GLU A 36 -19.90 8.48 -11.89
N ASN A 37 -19.81 8.26 -13.21
CA ASN A 37 -18.89 7.32 -13.86
C ASN A 37 -17.57 7.98 -14.22
N SER A 38 -17.40 9.29 -14.02
CA SER A 38 -16.11 9.92 -14.30
C SER A 38 -15.00 9.35 -13.43
N TYR A 39 -13.81 9.25 -14.03
CA TYR A 39 -12.61 8.87 -13.30
C TYR A 39 -12.37 9.82 -12.12
N PHE A 40 -12.64 11.12 -12.29
CA PHE A 40 -12.50 12.11 -11.22
C PHE A 40 -13.38 11.78 -10.00
N THR A 41 -14.67 11.50 -10.22
CA THR A 41 -15.60 11.18 -9.13
C THR A 41 -15.22 9.87 -8.44
N ILE A 42 -14.91 8.83 -9.21
CA ILE A 42 -14.54 7.52 -8.66
C ILE A 42 -13.22 7.62 -7.89
N ALA A 43 -12.16 8.21 -8.47
CA ALA A 43 -10.88 8.47 -7.78
C ALA A 43 -11.10 9.26 -6.47
N GLY A 44 -12.02 10.22 -6.50
CA GLY A 44 -12.36 11.05 -5.34
C GLY A 44 -12.90 10.29 -4.13
N TYR A 45 -13.55 9.14 -4.31
CA TYR A 45 -14.09 8.35 -3.19
C TYR A 45 -13.01 7.92 -2.19
N HIS A 46 -11.77 7.73 -2.63
CA HIS A 46 -10.69 7.26 -1.77
C HIS A 46 -10.30 8.29 -0.70
N GLY A 47 -10.10 9.53 -1.12
CA GLY A 47 -9.50 10.57 -0.31
C GLY A 47 -10.23 11.88 -0.55
N LEU A 48 -9.55 12.77 -1.24
CA LEU A 48 -10.11 14.06 -1.60
C LEU A 48 -10.71 14.02 -3.02
N PRO A 49 -11.67 14.91 -3.32
CA PRO A 49 -12.33 15.84 -2.41
C PRO A 49 -13.19 15.12 -1.36
N GLU A 50 -13.41 15.77 -0.21
CA GLU A 50 -14.25 15.22 0.86
C GLU A 50 -15.68 14.88 0.38
N PRO A 51 -16.35 13.89 1.01
CA PRO A 51 -15.88 13.09 2.15
C PRO A 51 -14.93 11.95 1.77
N GLN A 52 -13.94 11.69 2.62
CA GLN A 52 -13.03 10.54 2.50
C GLN A 52 -13.71 9.22 2.91
N TYR A 53 -13.77 8.22 2.04
CA TYR A 53 -14.42 6.93 2.33
C TYR A 53 -13.47 5.75 2.59
N CYS A 54 -12.20 5.82 2.18
CA CYS A 54 -11.33 4.64 2.24
C CYS A 54 -11.01 4.18 3.67
N TYR A 55 -10.92 2.87 3.85
CA TYR A 55 -10.56 2.24 5.11
C TYR A 55 -9.10 1.78 5.09
N HIS A 56 -8.34 2.24 6.09
CA HIS A 56 -6.93 1.88 6.32
C HIS A 56 -6.72 1.59 7.80
N GLY A 57 -5.84 0.65 8.11
CA GLY A 57 -5.53 0.21 9.47
C GLY A 57 -6.70 -0.46 10.19
N VAL A 58 -7.72 -0.92 9.45
CA VAL A 58 -8.94 -1.53 10.00
C VAL A 58 -9.42 -2.67 9.10
N VAL A 59 -10.24 -3.56 9.65
CA VAL A 59 -10.67 -4.81 8.99
C VAL A 59 -11.44 -4.64 7.68
N LEU A 60 -11.99 -3.45 7.41
CA LEU A 60 -12.69 -3.16 6.15
C LEU A 60 -11.73 -2.88 4.98
N PHE A 61 -10.41 -2.80 5.20
CA PHE A 61 -9.42 -2.50 4.16
C PHE A 61 -9.58 -3.39 2.91
N PRO A 62 -9.54 -4.74 2.98
CA PRO A 62 -9.62 -5.56 1.77
C PRO A 62 -10.98 -5.48 1.07
N THR A 63 -12.08 -5.50 1.83
CA THR A 63 -13.43 -5.58 1.25
C THR A 63 -13.90 -4.25 0.68
N TRP A 64 -13.52 -3.13 1.31
CA TRP A 64 -13.80 -1.80 0.75
C TRP A 64 -13.07 -1.58 -0.56
N HIS A 65 -11.77 -1.93 -0.65
CA HIS A 65 -11.02 -1.79 -1.89
C HIS A 65 -11.52 -2.75 -2.98
N ARG A 66 -11.96 -3.98 -2.65
CA ARG A 66 -12.65 -4.85 -3.62
C ARG A 66 -13.92 -4.20 -4.18
N ALA A 67 -14.78 -3.66 -3.32
CA ALA A 67 -15.98 -2.93 -3.74
C ALA A 67 -15.63 -1.71 -4.60
N TYR A 68 -14.53 -1.02 -4.28
CA TYR A 68 -14.05 0.12 -5.04
C TYR A 68 -13.60 -0.24 -6.46
N LEU A 69 -12.87 -1.36 -6.61
CA LEU A 69 -12.48 -1.88 -7.92
C LEU A 69 -13.70 -2.25 -8.76
N LEU A 70 -14.73 -2.85 -8.16
CA LEU A 70 -15.98 -3.16 -8.87
C LEU A 70 -16.65 -1.90 -9.39
N ARG A 71 -16.74 -0.84 -8.58
CA ARG A 71 -17.32 0.44 -8.98
C ARG A 71 -16.56 1.07 -10.15
N LEU A 72 -15.22 1.02 -10.15
CA LEU A 72 -14.41 1.47 -11.28
C LEU A 72 -14.68 0.62 -12.52
N GLU A 73 -14.68 -0.70 -12.36
CA GLU A 73 -14.85 -1.65 -13.46
C GLU A 73 -16.22 -1.52 -14.14
N GLU A 74 -17.28 -1.26 -13.36
CA GLU A 74 -18.60 -0.88 -13.87
C GLU A 74 -18.56 0.38 -14.72
N SER A 75 -17.83 1.42 -14.28
CA SER A 75 -17.64 2.63 -15.06
C SER A 75 -16.86 2.37 -16.35
N LEU A 76 -15.75 1.62 -16.30
CA LEU A 76 -14.97 1.26 -17.49
C LEU A 76 -15.82 0.54 -18.54
N ARG A 77 -16.81 -0.27 -18.11
CA ARG A 77 -17.74 -0.99 -19.00
C ARG A 77 -18.78 -0.10 -19.67
N THR A 78 -18.93 1.16 -19.24
CA THR A 78 -19.79 2.14 -19.94
C THR A 78 -19.21 2.57 -21.29
N ALA A 79 -17.88 2.42 -21.46
CA ALA A 79 -17.20 2.76 -22.71
C ALA A 79 -17.68 1.87 -23.88
N PRO A 80 -17.87 2.44 -25.09
CA PRO A 80 -18.26 1.68 -26.27
C PRO A 80 -17.33 0.48 -26.52
N GLY A 81 -17.90 -0.71 -26.68
CA GLY A 81 -17.15 -1.95 -26.90
C GLY A 81 -16.54 -2.59 -25.65
N CYS A 82 -16.64 -1.98 -24.47
CA CYS A 82 -15.93 -2.42 -23.26
C CYS A 82 -16.82 -3.20 -22.26
N LYS A 83 -18.04 -3.61 -22.65
CA LYS A 83 -19.02 -4.24 -21.74
C LYS A 83 -18.51 -5.48 -20.99
N ASN A 84 -17.58 -6.21 -21.59
CA ASN A 84 -17.01 -7.44 -21.02
C ASN A 84 -15.63 -7.23 -20.39
N LEU A 85 -15.16 -5.99 -20.26
CA LEU A 85 -13.85 -5.69 -19.68
C LEU A 85 -13.74 -6.25 -18.26
N ALA A 86 -12.61 -6.89 -17.99
CA ALA A 86 -12.14 -7.22 -16.65
C ALA A 86 -10.91 -6.35 -16.37
N LEU A 87 -10.90 -5.65 -15.23
CA LEU A 87 -9.79 -4.80 -14.81
C LEU A 87 -8.56 -5.68 -14.59
N PRO A 88 -7.48 -5.51 -15.37
CA PRO A 88 -6.27 -6.30 -15.17
C PRO A 88 -5.53 -5.83 -13.91
N TYR A 89 -4.57 -6.64 -13.45
CA TYR A 89 -3.74 -6.33 -12.29
C TYR A 89 -2.27 -6.21 -12.70
N TRP A 90 -1.48 -5.45 -11.94
CA TRP A 90 -0.03 -5.45 -12.08
C TRP A 90 0.57 -6.51 -11.14
N ASP A 91 1.15 -7.58 -11.69
CA ASP A 91 1.85 -8.57 -10.85
C ASP A 91 3.17 -8.02 -10.31
N GLU A 92 3.12 -7.45 -9.11
CA GLU A 92 4.25 -6.82 -8.43
C GLU A 92 5.29 -7.83 -7.93
N ALA A 93 4.87 -9.08 -7.72
CA ALA A 93 5.73 -10.16 -7.23
C ALA A 93 6.45 -10.93 -8.37
N SER A 94 6.07 -10.68 -9.62
CA SER A 94 6.63 -11.36 -10.80
C SER A 94 8.12 -11.11 -11.02
N ASN A 95 8.77 -12.05 -11.73
CA ASN A 95 10.14 -11.85 -12.20
C ASN A 95 10.24 -10.72 -13.22
N GLN A 96 9.21 -10.51 -14.05
CA GLN A 96 9.17 -9.37 -14.97
C GLN A 96 9.19 -8.04 -14.19
N THR A 97 8.46 -7.91 -13.08
CA THR A 97 8.56 -6.71 -12.24
C THR A 97 9.94 -6.58 -11.60
N LYS A 98 10.59 -7.69 -11.22
CA LYS A 98 11.98 -7.66 -10.72
C LYS A 98 12.98 -7.16 -11.77
N GLU A 99 12.80 -7.54 -13.04
CA GLU A 99 13.74 -7.23 -14.12
C GLU A 99 13.48 -5.85 -14.74
N GLU A 100 12.21 -5.47 -14.89
CA GLU A 100 11.80 -4.30 -15.67
C GLU A 100 11.18 -3.17 -14.81
N GLY A 101 10.71 -3.48 -13.60
CA GLY A 101 9.96 -2.56 -12.75
C GLY A 101 8.48 -2.45 -13.14
N ILE A 102 7.97 -1.22 -13.23
CA ILE A 102 6.57 -0.95 -13.59
C ILE A 102 6.34 -1.27 -15.08
N PRO A 103 5.23 -1.95 -15.46
CA PRO A 103 4.87 -2.18 -16.86
C PRO A 103 4.87 -0.89 -17.69
N ARG A 104 5.41 -0.95 -18.91
CA ARG A 104 5.46 0.19 -19.85
C ARG A 104 4.10 0.81 -20.16
N LEU A 105 3.04 0.02 -20.06
CA LEU A 105 1.65 0.48 -20.14
C LEU A 105 1.35 1.65 -19.19
N PHE A 106 2.10 1.79 -18.09
CA PHE A 106 1.92 2.85 -17.11
C PHE A 106 2.99 3.93 -17.16
N THR A 107 4.03 3.81 -17.98
CA THR A 107 5.19 4.74 -17.98
C THR A 107 5.40 5.42 -19.33
N ASP A 108 5.00 4.77 -20.42
CA ASP A 108 5.09 5.35 -21.76
C ASP A 108 4.08 6.50 -21.87
N ARG A 109 4.53 7.64 -22.40
CA ARG A 109 3.71 8.86 -22.52
C ARG A 109 2.63 8.78 -23.59
N GLU A 110 2.86 7.96 -24.61
CA GLU A 110 1.97 7.73 -25.74
C GLU A 110 1.65 6.24 -25.80
N TYR A 111 0.43 5.91 -26.24
CA TYR A 111 0.01 4.54 -26.53
C TYR A 111 -0.38 4.43 -28.00
N THR A 112 0.21 3.47 -28.70
CA THR A 112 -0.09 3.17 -30.10
C THR A 112 -0.96 1.91 -30.18
N PHE A 113 -2.15 2.05 -30.77
CA PHE A 113 -3.10 0.97 -31.01
C PHE A 113 -2.64 0.05 -32.15
N GLN A 114 -3.26 -1.13 -32.25
CA GLN A 114 -2.95 -2.08 -33.32
C GLN A 114 -3.17 -1.53 -34.74
N ASP A 115 -4.12 -0.60 -34.91
CA ASP A 115 -4.41 0.05 -36.18
C ASP A 115 -3.36 1.12 -36.58
N GLY A 116 -2.35 1.32 -35.73
CA GLY A 116 -1.27 2.30 -35.92
C GLY A 116 -1.61 3.72 -35.45
N SER A 117 -2.85 3.97 -35.00
CA SER A 117 -3.21 5.26 -34.38
C SER A 117 -2.56 5.39 -33.00
N SER A 118 -2.29 6.63 -32.56
CA SER A 118 -1.64 6.90 -31.28
C SER A 118 -2.36 8.01 -30.51
N ILE A 119 -2.37 7.90 -29.18
CA ILE A 119 -2.90 8.91 -28.26
C ILE A 119 -1.96 9.10 -27.07
N PRO A 120 -2.06 10.24 -26.36
CA PRO A 120 -1.50 10.36 -25.01
C PRO A 120 -2.03 9.23 -24.13
N ASN A 121 -1.13 8.54 -23.45
CA ASN A 121 -1.49 7.34 -22.68
C ASN A 121 -2.27 7.73 -21.40
N PRO A 122 -3.57 7.38 -21.29
CA PRO A 122 -4.37 7.72 -20.12
C PRO A 122 -3.91 7.02 -18.83
N LEU A 123 -3.09 5.96 -18.93
CA LEU A 123 -2.58 5.21 -17.78
C LEU A 123 -1.22 5.72 -17.27
N CYS A 124 -0.57 6.63 -18.01
CA CYS A 124 0.69 7.24 -17.59
C CYS A 124 0.49 8.23 -16.44
N SER A 125 -0.52 9.10 -16.56
CA SER A 125 -0.91 10.08 -15.54
C SER A 125 -2.33 10.56 -15.80
N TYR A 126 -2.97 11.14 -14.78
CA TYR A 126 -4.27 11.77 -14.91
C TYR A 126 -4.17 13.28 -14.78
N LYS A 127 -4.83 14.01 -15.68
CA LYS A 127 -4.96 15.48 -15.62
C LYS A 127 -6.29 15.82 -14.96
N LEU A 128 -6.23 16.49 -13.82
CA LEU A 128 -7.43 16.91 -13.08
C LEU A 128 -8.28 17.87 -13.93
N GLN A 129 -9.54 17.50 -14.14
CA GLN A 129 -10.54 18.36 -14.79
C GLN A 129 -11.12 19.40 -13.84
N LYS A 130 -10.92 19.24 -12.53
CA LYS A 130 -11.43 20.13 -11.49
C LYS A 130 -10.41 20.21 -10.35
N ALA A 131 -10.30 21.36 -9.73
CA ALA A 131 -9.44 21.53 -8.57
C ALA A 131 -9.89 20.66 -7.39
N ILE A 132 -8.93 20.05 -6.71
CA ILE A 132 -9.11 19.41 -5.40
C ILE A 132 -8.69 20.44 -4.37
N VAL A 133 -9.63 20.87 -3.54
CA VAL A 133 -9.38 21.92 -2.56
C VAL A 133 -9.73 21.38 -1.18
N ASP A 134 -8.77 21.45 -0.28
CA ASP A 134 -9.03 21.32 1.15
C ASP A 134 -9.79 22.56 1.64
N ILE A 135 -11.05 22.36 2.04
CA ILE A 135 -12.07 23.39 2.31
C ILE A 135 -11.60 24.47 3.30
N ASN A 136 -10.59 24.17 4.12
CA ASN A 136 -10.13 25.06 5.20
C ASN A 136 -8.79 25.78 4.95
N ASP A 137 -8.01 25.46 3.91
CA ASP A 137 -6.78 26.22 3.60
C ASP A 137 -6.25 26.00 2.17
N LYS A 138 -6.61 26.90 1.25
CA LYS A 138 -6.11 26.87 -0.13
C LYS A 138 -4.61 27.21 -0.26
N LYS A 139 -4.05 27.97 0.68
CA LYS A 139 -2.70 28.56 0.55
C LYS A 139 -1.62 27.64 1.08
N THR A 140 -1.89 26.90 2.16
CA THR A 140 -0.86 26.13 2.87
C THR A 140 -1.11 24.63 2.94
N SER A 141 -2.28 24.14 2.49
CA SER A 141 -2.58 22.70 2.51
C SER A 141 -1.72 21.93 1.52
N LYS A 142 -1.16 20.80 1.97
CA LYS A 142 -0.38 19.87 1.14
C LYS A 142 -1.27 19.07 0.17
N ASP A 143 -2.59 19.17 0.32
CA ASP A 143 -3.54 18.29 -0.35
C ASP A 143 -4.29 19.02 -1.48
N THR A 144 -4.10 20.35 -1.58
CA THR A 144 -4.71 21.18 -2.62
C THR A 144 -4.01 20.96 -3.95
N LYS A 145 -4.79 20.65 -4.99
CA LYS A 145 -4.36 20.51 -6.38
C LYS A 145 -5.21 21.42 -7.29
N PRO A 146 -4.61 22.30 -8.10
CA PRO A 146 -5.37 23.13 -9.03
C PRO A 146 -5.96 22.28 -10.17
N GLU A 147 -6.97 22.84 -10.84
CA GLU A 147 -7.43 22.32 -12.12
C GLU A 147 -6.27 22.27 -13.12
N GLY A 148 -6.22 21.21 -13.92
CA GLY A 148 -5.15 20.98 -14.89
C GLY A 148 -3.86 20.39 -14.31
N TYR A 149 -3.76 20.21 -12.98
CA TYR A 149 -2.69 19.43 -12.36
C TYR A 149 -2.61 18.02 -12.97
N GLN A 150 -1.41 17.54 -13.26
CA GLN A 150 -1.17 16.16 -13.67
C GLN A 150 -0.57 15.38 -12.52
N THR A 151 -1.09 14.18 -12.27
CA THR A 151 -0.54 13.30 -11.24
C THR A 151 0.90 12.93 -11.55
N VAL A 152 1.74 12.85 -10.51
CA VAL A 152 3.16 12.53 -10.66
C VAL A 152 3.58 11.41 -9.71
N ARG A 153 4.58 10.65 -10.12
CA ARG A 153 5.24 9.59 -9.35
C ARG A 153 6.67 10.01 -9.01
N TYR A 154 7.33 9.24 -8.15
CA TYR A 154 8.77 9.38 -7.94
C TYR A 154 9.53 9.39 -9.28
N PRO A 155 10.57 10.22 -9.45
CA PRO A 155 11.17 11.12 -8.46
C PRO A 155 10.56 12.54 -8.40
N TYR A 156 9.43 12.81 -9.07
CA TYR A 156 8.82 14.15 -9.06
C TYR A 156 8.14 14.48 -7.73
N SER A 157 7.98 15.79 -7.48
CA SER A 157 7.09 16.32 -6.43
C SER A 157 5.80 16.85 -7.03
N GLY A 158 4.68 16.50 -6.39
CA GLY A 158 3.34 16.98 -6.70
C GLY A 158 2.77 17.98 -5.68
N LEU A 159 3.54 18.46 -4.69
CA LEU A 159 3.05 19.45 -3.73
C LEU A 159 2.99 20.85 -4.37
N VAL A 160 1.81 21.24 -4.85
CA VAL A 160 1.64 22.40 -5.75
C VAL A 160 0.74 23.52 -5.20
N SER A 161 0.38 23.50 -3.93
CA SER A 161 -0.27 24.66 -3.30
C SER A 161 0.67 25.88 -3.31
N ASP A 162 0.13 27.08 -3.12
CA ASP A 162 0.91 28.34 -3.13
C ASP A 162 2.19 28.26 -2.27
N LYS A 163 2.10 27.67 -1.07
CA LYS A 163 3.24 27.47 -0.17
C LYS A 163 4.36 26.57 -0.72
N PHE A 164 4.03 25.57 -1.54
CA PHE A 164 4.97 24.54 -1.97
C PHE A 164 5.35 24.62 -3.45
N ALA A 165 4.62 25.41 -4.26
CA ALA A 165 4.81 25.51 -5.70
C ALA A 165 6.26 25.81 -6.11
N ASP A 166 6.90 26.82 -5.51
CA ASP A 166 8.29 27.18 -5.82
C ASP A 166 9.27 26.08 -5.44
N ARG A 167 9.09 25.45 -4.27
CA ARG A 167 9.94 24.34 -3.82
C ARG A 167 9.79 23.12 -4.71
N THR A 168 8.56 22.81 -5.15
CA THR A 168 8.29 21.73 -6.10
C THR A 168 8.90 22.02 -7.46
N LYS A 169 8.85 23.27 -7.94
CA LYS A 169 9.54 23.66 -9.17
C LYS A 169 11.05 23.44 -9.06
N ILE A 170 11.68 23.93 -7.99
CA ILE A 170 13.11 23.74 -7.71
C ILE A 170 13.48 22.26 -7.60
N HIS A 171 12.67 21.45 -6.93
CA HIS A 171 12.88 20.00 -6.85
C HIS A 171 12.86 19.35 -8.23
N ASN A 172 11.84 19.67 -9.02
CA ASN A 172 11.65 19.06 -10.34
C ASN A 172 12.71 19.52 -11.36
N THR A 173 13.45 20.62 -11.13
CA THR A 173 14.56 21.02 -12.01
C THR A 173 15.73 20.03 -11.98
N ALA A 174 15.88 19.22 -10.92
CA ALA A 174 16.87 18.14 -10.87
C ALA A 174 16.65 17.05 -11.95
N LEU A 175 15.48 17.08 -12.59
CA LEU A 175 15.08 16.16 -13.66
C LEU A 175 15.09 16.85 -15.03
N GLU A 176 15.32 18.16 -15.09
CA GLU A 176 15.49 18.88 -16.36
C GLU A 176 16.70 18.31 -17.12
N GLY A 177 16.53 18.10 -18.42
CA GLY A 177 17.54 17.48 -19.28
C GLY A 177 17.55 15.95 -19.28
N LYS A 178 16.78 15.29 -18.41
CA LYS A 178 16.55 13.84 -18.49
C LYS A 178 15.45 13.51 -19.49
N THR A 179 15.67 12.46 -20.28
CA THR A 179 14.65 11.87 -21.15
C THR A 179 13.55 11.18 -20.32
N PRO A 180 12.35 10.97 -20.89
CA PRO A 180 11.29 10.22 -20.21
C PRO A 180 11.74 8.82 -19.74
N ASP A 181 12.57 8.14 -20.53
CA ASP A 181 13.09 6.81 -20.22
C ASP A 181 14.07 6.83 -19.05
N GLU A 182 14.94 7.84 -18.96
CA GLU A 182 15.84 8.00 -17.81
C GLU A 182 15.07 8.25 -16.50
N VAL A 183 14.00 9.05 -16.56
CA VAL A 183 13.14 9.29 -15.38
C VAL A 183 12.36 8.03 -15.00
N THR A 184 11.84 7.32 -16.00
CA THR A 184 11.17 6.03 -15.79
C THR A 184 12.11 5.00 -15.18
N ASN A 185 13.37 4.96 -15.61
CA ASN A 185 14.37 4.08 -15.01
C ASN A 185 14.63 4.44 -13.54
N ILE A 186 14.70 5.72 -13.17
CA ILE A 186 14.82 6.12 -11.75
C ILE A 186 13.65 5.57 -10.93
N LEU A 187 12.41 5.68 -11.44
CA LEU A 187 11.22 5.11 -10.81
C LEU A 187 11.28 3.59 -10.70
N ASN A 188 11.56 2.90 -11.80
CA ASN A 188 11.61 1.44 -11.84
C ASN A 188 12.67 0.88 -10.90
N GLN A 189 13.86 1.48 -10.87
CA GLN A 189 14.92 1.08 -9.93
C GLN A 189 14.48 1.26 -8.47
N ASN A 190 13.74 2.33 -8.14
CA ASN A 190 13.21 2.48 -6.78
C ASN A 190 12.18 1.39 -6.44
N VAL A 191 11.23 1.13 -7.33
CA VAL A 191 10.22 0.08 -7.14
C VAL A 191 10.86 -1.31 -7.02
N ILE A 192 11.86 -1.62 -7.85
CA ILE A 192 12.61 -2.88 -7.79
C ILE A 192 13.34 -3.01 -6.45
N ARG A 193 13.97 -1.94 -5.96
CA ARG A 193 14.63 -1.94 -4.64
C ARG A 193 13.67 -2.30 -3.52
N TRP A 194 12.51 -1.67 -3.48
CA TRP A 194 11.46 -1.92 -2.48
C TRP A 194 10.91 -3.34 -2.54
N LEU A 195 10.59 -3.82 -3.74
CA LEU A 195 9.91 -5.11 -3.90
C LEU A 195 10.87 -6.32 -3.85
N HIS A 196 12.08 -6.20 -4.40
CA HIS A 196 12.90 -7.38 -4.74
C HIS A 196 14.35 -7.33 -4.27
N GLU A 197 14.96 -6.16 -4.10
CA GLU A 197 16.41 -6.08 -3.81
C GLU A 197 16.76 -5.80 -2.36
N GLN A 198 15.79 -5.35 -1.55
CA GLN A 198 16.04 -5.12 -0.14
C GLN A 198 16.52 -6.40 0.54
N LYS A 199 17.60 -6.27 1.31
CA LYS A 199 18.23 -7.34 2.06
C LYS A 199 18.65 -6.84 3.43
N PHE A 200 18.56 -7.71 4.42
CA PHE A 200 19.10 -7.46 5.75
C PHE A 200 20.28 -8.38 6.00
N GLN A 201 21.27 -7.88 6.73
CA GLN A 201 22.38 -8.69 7.20
C GLN A 201 22.07 -9.18 8.60
N THR A 202 22.06 -10.49 8.81
CA THR A 202 21.77 -11.10 10.12
C THR A 202 22.95 -10.96 11.08
N HIS A 203 22.77 -11.43 12.32
CA HIS A 203 23.85 -11.37 13.31
C HIS A 203 25.12 -12.09 12.82
N ASN A 204 24.93 -13.27 12.22
CA ASN A 204 25.97 -14.13 11.67
C ASN A 204 26.44 -13.72 10.27
N GLU A 205 26.27 -12.44 9.93
CA GLU A 205 26.72 -11.81 8.67
C GLU A 205 26.09 -12.38 7.39
N LYS A 206 25.05 -13.21 7.52
CA LYS A 206 24.31 -13.77 6.38
C LYS A 206 23.35 -12.74 5.82
N TRP A 207 23.29 -12.62 4.49
CA TRP A 207 22.28 -11.81 3.82
C TRP A 207 20.97 -12.58 3.66
N ILE A 208 19.87 -11.99 4.11
CA ILE A 208 18.52 -12.50 3.92
C ILE A 208 17.73 -11.54 3.01
N SER A 209 16.89 -12.11 2.15
CA SER A 209 15.92 -11.34 1.37
C SER A 209 14.96 -10.65 2.32
N ALA A 210 14.66 -9.38 2.03
CA ALA A 210 13.77 -8.54 2.81
C ALA A 210 12.90 -7.64 1.92
N GLY A 211 12.86 -7.92 0.61
CA GLY A 211 11.98 -7.22 -0.32
C GLY A 211 10.51 -7.49 -0.02
N GLU A 212 9.66 -6.52 -0.28
CA GLU A 212 8.23 -6.58 0.04
C GLU A 212 7.48 -7.65 -0.77
N LYS A 213 8.09 -8.19 -1.85
CA LYS A 213 7.62 -9.42 -2.51
C LYS A 213 7.44 -10.57 -1.50
N ASP A 214 8.40 -10.75 -0.59
CA ASP A 214 8.33 -11.86 0.37
C ASP A 214 7.15 -11.65 1.34
N ASN A 215 6.78 -10.40 1.62
CA ASN A 215 5.63 -10.06 2.45
C ASN A 215 4.28 -10.35 1.78
N TYR A 216 4.20 -10.37 0.45
CA TYR A 216 3.03 -10.93 -0.24
C TYR A 216 2.85 -12.42 0.06
N VAL A 217 3.95 -13.18 0.18
CA VAL A 217 3.87 -14.60 0.57
C VAL A 217 3.56 -14.75 2.05
N ASN A 218 4.27 -14.02 2.92
CA ASN A 218 4.12 -14.11 4.36
C ASN A 218 2.71 -13.74 4.82
N CYS A 219 2.04 -12.79 4.15
CA CYS A 219 0.67 -12.42 4.52
C CYS A 219 -0.34 -13.55 4.29
N LEU A 220 -0.06 -14.46 3.36
CA LEU A 220 -0.94 -15.59 3.06
C LEU A 220 -0.96 -16.63 4.19
N GLU A 221 0.02 -16.60 5.10
CA GLU A 221 0.05 -17.43 6.30
C GLU A 221 -0.74 -16.85 7.48
N ALA A 222 -1.29 -15.63 7.36
CA ALA A 222 -2.05 -15.01 8.44
C ALA A 222 -3.23 -15.91 8.87
N PRO A 223 -3.36 -16.26 10.17
CA PRO A 223 -4.21 -17.36 10.61
C PRO A 223 -5.71 -17.05 10.62
N ASN A 224 -6.10 -15.78 10.47
CA ASN A 224 -7.48 -15.35 10.39
C ASN A 224 -7.60 -14.00 9.67
N TYR A 225 -8.81 -13.69 9.20
CA TYR A 225 -9.09 -12.49 8.42
C TYR A 225 -8.74 -11.20 9.16
N THR A 226 -9.01 -11.13 10.47
CA THR A 226 -8.79 -9.90 11.23
C THR A 226 -7.33 -9.46 11.19
N VAL A 227 -6.39 -10.39 11.43
CA VAL A 227 -4.95 -10.08 11.42
C VAL A 227 -4.33 -10.10 10.03
N PHE A 228 -4.94 -10.78 9.06
CA PHE A 228 -4.60 -10.68 7.65
C PHE A 228 -4.88 -9.27 7.09
N SER A 229 -6.05 -8.72 7.43
CA SER A 229 -6.63 -7.57 6.73
C SER A 229 -5.90 -6.25 6.92
N ASN A 230 -5.26 -6.00 8.07
CA ASN A 230 -4.78 -4.66 8.40
C ASN A 230 -3.63 -4.63 9.42
N ALA A 231 -2.87 -3.53 9.37
CA ALA A 231 -1.72 -3.26 10.23
C ALA A 231 -2.04 -3.25 11.72
N THR A 232 -3.13 -2.58 12.14
CA THR A 232 -3.49 -2.42 13.55
C THR A 232 -3.76 -3.76 14.23
N SER A 233 -4.50 -4.64 13.56
CA SER A 233 -4.82 -5.97 14.06
C SER A 233 -3.57 -6.87 14.11
N ALA A 234 -2.76 -6.88 13.05
CA ALA A 234 -1.53 -7.65 13.00
C ALA A 234 -0.53 -7.23 14.08
N ASP A 235 -0.32 -5.93 14.26
CA ASP A 235 0.59 -5.40 15.29
C ASP A 235 0.14 -5.78 16.70
N ARG A 236 -1.17 -5.74 16.96
CA ARG A 236 -1.71 -6.22 18.23
C ARG A 236 -1.44 -7.71 18.42
N TYR A 237 -1.68 -8.52 17.40
CA TYR A 237 -1.48 -9.96 17.46
C TYR A 237 -0.03 -10.33 17.72
N ASN A 238 0.89 -9.66 17.03
CA ASN A 238 2.33 -9.85 17.21
C ASN A 238 2.76 -9.43 18.62
N GLU A 239 2.21 -8.33 19.15
CA GLU A 239 2.45 -7.90 20.53
C GLU A 239 1.95 -8.94 21.56
N GLU A 240 0.75 -9.47 21.40
CA GLU A 240 0.18 -10.49 22.32
C GLU A 240 0.97 -11.80 22.30
N ASN A 241 1.54 -12.15 21.15
CA ASN A 241 2.32 -13.38 20.95
C ASN A 241 3.84 -13.15 21.04
N ARG A 242 4.29 -11.97 21.50
CA ARG A 242 5.72 -11.65 21.58
C ARG A 242 6.53 -12.61 22.46
N GLY A 243 5.92 -13.16 23.53
CA GLY A 243 6.56 -14.12 24.43
C GLY A 243 6.35 -15.59 24.06
N LYS A 244 5.77 -15.87 22.89
CA LYS A 244 5.55 -17.24 22.40
C LYS A 244 6.56 -17.52 21.27
N PRO A 245 7.63 -18.29 21.53
CA PRO A 245 8.71 -18.46 20.56
C PRO A 245 8.30 -19.27 19.33
N THR A 246 7.29 -20.13 19.46
CA THR A 246 6.77 -20.96 18.37
C THR A 246 5.70 -20.26 17.50
N VAL A 247 5.27 -19.05 17.87
CA VAL A 247 4.28 -18.29 17.11
C VAL A 247 5.00 -17.31 16.19
N ALA A 248 4.89 -17.57 14.88
CA ALA A 248 5.38 -16.70 13.82
C ALA A 248 4.72 -15.30 13.89
N PRO A 249 5.43 -14.23 13.52
CA PRO A 249 4.81 -12.94 13.30
C PRO A 249 3.85 -13.02 12.13
N VAL A 250 2.75 -12.31 12.25
CA VAL A 250 1.80 -12.09 11.16
C VAL A 250 2.19 -10.83 10.40
N ILE A 251 2.25 -10.95 9.08
CA ILE A 251 2.32 -9.83 8.16
C ILE A 251 0.91 -9.61 7.58
N PRO A 252 0.30 -8.43 7.70
CA PRO A 252 -0.98 -8.15 7.06
C PRO A 252 -0.77 -7.81 5.58
N ILE A 253 -1.78 -8.04 4.74
CA ILE A 253 -1.74 -7.66 3.32
C ILE A 253 -1.54 -6.14 3.13
N GLU A 254 -2.00 -5.34 4.09
CA GLU A 254 -1.83 -3.88 4.07
C GLU A 254 -0.35 -3.45 4.13
N GLN A 255 0.57 -4.29 4.62
CA GLN A 255 1.99 -3.94 4.69
C GLN A 255 2.67 -3.84 3.30
N PRO A 256 2.71 -4.90 2.47
CA PRO A 256 3.30 -4.79 1.13
C PRO A 256 2.52 -3.81 0.24
N HIS A 257 1.21 -3.65 0.43
CA HIS A 257 0.43 -2.56 -0.15
C HIS A 257 1.01 -1.17 0.17
N ASN A 258 1.23 -0.88 1.47
CA ASN A 258 1.80 0.40 1.88
C ASN A 258 3.19 0.64 1.25
N ALA A 259 3.99 -0.43 1.12
CA ALA A 259 5.31 -0.33 0.53
C ALA A 259 5.28 0.16 -0.92
N VAL A 260 4.39 -0.39 -1.74
CA VAL A 260 4.27 0.00 -3.16
C VAL A 260 3.79 1.44 -3.29
N HIS A 261 2.81 1.85 -2.47
CA HIS A 261 2.40 3.25 -2.37
C HIS A 261 3.59 4.17 -2.07
N LEU A 262 4.44 3.82 -1.11
CA LEU A 262 5.61 4.62 -0.75
C LEU A 262 6.70 4.58 -1.84
N ALA A 263 6.97 3.43 -2.45
CA ALA A 263 7.96 3.27 -3.52
C ALA A 263 7.62 4.12 -4.75
N VAL A 264 6.37 4.03 -5.20
CA VAL A 264 5.86 4.80 -6.36
C VAL A 264 5.66 6.28 -5.98
N GLY A 265 5.27 6.54 -4.73
CA GLY A 265 4.94 7.86 -4.19
C GLY A 265 6.12 8.70 -3.70
N GLY A 266 7.33 8.14 -3.74
CA GLY A 266 8.59 8.86 -3.61
C GLY A 266 9.32 8.76 -2.28
N PHE A 267 9.29 7.57 -1.70
CA PHE A 267 10.22 7.17 -0.66
C PHE A 267 11.30 6.25 -1.22
N ASP A 268 12.54 6.51 -0.85
CA ASP A 268 13.64 5.57 -1.06
C ASP A 268 13.67 4.53 0.07
N VAL A 269 14.25 3.35 -0.20
CA VAL A 269 14.45 2.30 0.80
C VAL A 269 15.52 2.75 1.81
N PRO A 270 15.23 2.74 3.12
CA PRO A 270 16.25 3.05 4.12
C PRO A 270 17.46 2.12 4.04
N GLY A 271 18.65 2.69 4.22
CA GLY A 271 19.89 1.94 4.41
C GLY A 271 20.64 1.55 3.15
N ASP A 272 20.04 1.66 1.97
CA ASP A 272 20.77 1.65 0.71
C ASP A 272 21.24 3.07 0.36
N LYS A 273 22.54 3.21 0.10
CA LYS A 273 23.19 4.49 -0.27
C LYS A 273 23.82 4.46 -1.66
N ASN A 274 23.62 3.39 -2.42
CA ASN A 274 24.25 3.19 -3.72
C ASN A 274 23.44 3.80 -4.88
N HIS A 275 22.58 4.76 -4.59
CA HIS A 275 21.73 5.43 -5.58
C HIS A 275 21.49 6.89 -5.19
N ASN A 276 21.04 7.69 -6.16
CA ASN A 276 20.66 9.08 -5.92
C ASN A 276 19.36 9.13 -5.14
N VAL A 277 19.35 9.85 -4.03
CA VAL A 277 18.17 10.08 -3.21
C VAL A 277 17.49 11.37 -3.66
N TYR A 278 16.21 11.29 -4.01
CA TYR A 278 15.40 12.43 -4.43
C TYR A 278 14.55 12.94 -3.26
N ALA A 279 15.21 13.59 -2.30
CA ALA A 279 14.53 14.23 -1.17
C ALA A 279 13.44 15.19 -1.68
N PHE A 280 12.28 15.20 -1.03
CA PHE A 280 11.09 15.97 -1.41
C PHE A 280 10.33 15.47 -2.65
N ALA A 281 10.55 14.23 -3.10
CA ALA A 281 9.74 13.59 -4.13
C ALA A 281 8.32 13.22 -3.63
N ASN A 282 7.38 14.17 -3.63
CA ASN A 282 6.02 13.97 -3.13
C ASN A 282 5.04 13.55 -4.23
N GLY A 283 5.19 12.33 -4.76
CA GLY A 283 4.25 11.77 -5.73
C GLY A 283 2.88 11.46 -5.12
N ASP A 284 1.83 11.44 -5.95
CA ASP A 284 0.44 11.30 -5.49
C ASP A 284 0.16 9.94 -4.85
N MET A 285 0.76 8.85 -5.35
CA MET A 285 0.65 7.51 -4.76
C MET A 285 1.17 7.43 -3.31
N GLY A 286 1.98 8.40 -2.85
CA GLY A 286 2.63 8.35 -1.54
C GLY A 286 1.74 8.73 -0.36
N GLU A 287 0.50 9.17 -0.61
CA GLU A 287 -0.45 9.58 0.42
C GLU A 287 -1.88 9.20 0.04
N ASN A 288 -2.69 8.85 1.04
CA ASN A 288 -4.06 8.43 0.80
C ASN A 288 -4.97 9.56 0.24
N ASP A 289 -4.56 10.82 0.37
CA ASP A 289 -5.39 11.97 0.02
C ASP A 289 -5.64 12.07 -1.49
N THR A 290 -4.64 11.78 -2.34
CA THR A 290 -4.76 11.87 -3.81
C THR A 290 -4.23 10.66 -4.57
N ALA A 291 -3.80 9.58 -3.90
CA ALA A 291 -3.24 8.39 -4.56
C ALA A 291 -4.14 7.82 -5.67
N ALA A 292 -5.44 7.73 -5.44
CA ALA A 292 -6.39 7.15 -6.40
C ALA A 292 -6.57 7.94 -7.69
N PHE A 293 -6.07 9.18 -7.78
CA PHE A 293 -6.05 9.90 -9.06
C PHE A 293 -4.94 9.37 -9.98
N ASP A 294 -3.88 8.75 -9.46
CA ASP A 294 -2.89 8.08 -10.30
C ASP A 294 -3.48 6.77 -10.85
N PRO A 295 -3.55 6.56 -12.18
CA PRO A 295 -4.16 5.37 -12.76
C PRO A 295 -3.56 4.05 -12.28
N LEU A 296 -2.27 4.03 -11.95
CA LEU A 296 -1.57 2.85 -11.44
C LEU A 296 -2.17 2.34 -10.11
N PHE A 297 -2.82 3.22 -9.34
CA PHE A 297 -3.53 2.87 -8.11
C PHE A 297 -4.46 1.67 -8.31
N PHE A 298 -5.29 1.69 -9.35
CA PHE A 298 -6.31 0.66 -9.53
C PHE A 298 -5.73 -0.69 -9.95
N PHE A 299 -4.59 -0.70 -10.64
CA PHE A 299 -3.90 -1.94 -11.04
C PHE A 299 -3.10 -2.54 -9.88
N HIS A 300 -2.53 -1.69 -9.03
CA HIS A 300 -1.95 -2.09 -7.74
C HIS A 300 -3.02 -2.71 -6.83
N HIS A 301 -4.13 -2.00 -6.60
CA HIS A 301 -5.23 -2.48 -5.77
C HIS A 301 -5.89 -3.75 -6.35
N CYS A 302 -5.92 -3.91 -7.67
CA CYS A 302 -6.38 -5.15 -8.30
C CYS A 302 -5.46 -6.35 -7.98
N PHE A 303 -4.15 -6.13 -7.82
CA PHE A 303 -3.22 -7.15 -7.34
C PHE A 303 -3.37 -7.42 -5.84
N ILE A 304 -3.61 -6.40 -5.03
CA ILE A 304 -3.99 -6.58 -3.62
C ILE A 304 -5.27 -7.43 -3.50
N ASP A 305 -6.26 -7.20 -4.36
CA ASP A 305 -7.48 -8.00 -4.40
C ASP A 305 -7.23 -9.46 -4.84
N TYR A 306 -6.29 -9.68 -5.77
CA TYR A 306 -5.81 -11.02 -6.13
C TYR A 306 -5.20 -11.74 -4.92
N ILE A 307 -4.28 -11.10 -4.18
CA ILE A 307 -3.66 -11.68 -2.99
C ILE A 307 -4.70 -11.95 -1.89
N PHE A 308 -5.69 -11.07 -1.74
CA PHE A 308 -6.82 -11.31 -0.84
C PHE A 308 -7.61 -12.55 -1.24
N TRP A 309 -7.94 -12.71 -2.53
CA TRP A 309 -8.58 -13.92 -3.01
C TRP A 309 -7.73 -15.18 -2.76
N LYS A 310 -6.41 -15.11 -2.95
CA LYS A 310 -5.48 -16.23 -2.63
C LYS A 310 -5.45 -16.59 -1.17
N TRP A 311 -5.53 -15.61 -0.27
CA TRP A 311 -5.70 -15.89 1.16
C TRP A 311 -7.03 -16.60 1.42
N GLN A 312 -8.12 -16.15 0.81
CA GLN A 312 -9.43 -16.78 0.96
C GLN A 312 -9.44 -18.24 0.49
N GLU A 313 -8.86 -18.53 -0.69
CA GLU A 313 -8.73 -19.90 -1.20
C GLU A 313 -7.90 -20.76 -0.23
N ARG A 314 -6.73 -20.26 0.19
CA ARG A 314 -5.81 -20.99 1.06
C ARG A 314 -6.42 -21.35 2.43
N HIS A 315 -7.27 -20.47 2.97
CA HIS A 315 -7.88 -20.64 4.29
C HIS A 315 -9.33 -21.17 4.25
N ASN A 316 -9.85 -21.55 3.06
CA ASN A 316 -11.25 -21.94 2.85
C ASN A 316 -12.26 -20.88 3.33
N LYS A 317 -11.99 -19.61 3.01
CA LYS A 317 -12.76 -18.42 3.38
C LYS A 317 -13.35 -17.68 2.16
N THR A 318 -13.67 -18.42 1.10
CA THR A 318 -14.26 -17.88 -0.14
C THR A 318 -15.74 -17.53 0.01
N GLU A 319 -16.45 -18.09 1.00
CA GLU A 319 -17.88 -17.82 1.24
C GLU A 319 -18.15 -16.94 2.47
N THR A 320 -17.29 -16.99 3.48
CA THR A 320 -17.52 -16.34 4.77
C THR A 320 -16.22 -15.81 5.36
N LEU A 321 -16.28 -14.66 6.02
CA LEU A 321 -15.18 -14.07 6.77
C LEU A 321 -15.64 -13.74 8.19
N ASP A 322 -14.74 -13.93 9.15
CA ASP A 322 -15.01 -13.70 10.56
C ASP A 322 -14.15 -12.56 11.10
N ILE A 323 -14.78 -11.62 11.81
CA ILE A 323 -14.10 -10.51 12.48
C ILE A 323 -14.05 -10.77 13.98
N MET A 324 -12.87 -10.65 14.58
CA MET A 324 -12.67 -10.76 16.03
C MET A 324 -13.28 -9.55 16.74
N LYS A 325 -14.50 -9.70 17.27
CA LYS A 325 -15.25 -8.60 17.89
C LYS A 325 -14.43 -7.86 18.97
N GLY A 326 -14.32 -6.54 18.83
CA GLY A 326 -13.66 -5.66 19.79
C GLY A 326 -12.13 -5.71 19.75
N TYR A 327 -11.56 -6.45 18.80
CA TYR A 327 -10.11 -6.49 18.61
C TYR A 327 -9.62 -5.18 17.95
N PRO A 328 -8.40 -4.68 18.24
CA PRO A 328 -7.85 -3.51 17.56
C PRO A 328 -7.90 -3.65 16.03
N GLY A 329 -8.35 -2.60 15.33
CA GLY A 329 -8.67 -2.63 13.90
C GLY A 329 -10.12 -2.99 13.57
N THR A 330 -10.95 -3.37 14.55
CA THR A 330 -12.38 -3.72 14.34
C THR A 330 -13.36 -2.65 14.81
N GLN A 331 -12.87 -1.48 15.21
CA GLN A 331 -13.70 -0.41 15.77
C GLN A 331 -13.24 0.95 15.30
N LEU A 332 -14.20 1.84 15.08
CA LEU A 332 -13.92 3.26 14.94
C LEU A 332 -13.78 3.86 16.34
N ILE A 333 -12.57 4.30 16.69
CA ILE A 333 -12.26 4.89 18.00
C ILE A 333 -12.20 6.42 17.88
N LYS A 334 -12.94 7.12 18.72
CA LYS A 334 -12.87 8.59 18.85
C LYS A 334 -12.66 8.97 20.30
N ARG A 335 -11.57 9.68 20.59
CA ARG A 335 -11.17 10.10 21.96
C ARG A 335 -11.14 8.92 22.95
N GLY A 336 -10.56 7.79 22.52
CA GLY A 336 -10.42 6.58 23.35
C GLY A 336 -11.70 5.77 23.56
N LYS A 337 -12.82 6.14 22.93
CA LYS A 337 -14.08 5.38 22.99
C LYS A 337 -14.44 4.81 21.62
N ALA A 338 -14.88 3.56 21.58
CA ALA A 338 -15.45 2.97 20.38
C ALA A 338 -16.80 3.65 20.08
N ILE A 339 -16.93 4.23 18.89
CA ILE A 339 -18.16 4.87 18.42
C ILE A 339 -18.86 4.07 17.32
N ALA A 340 -18.16 3.10 16.71
CA ALA A 340 -18.73 2.12 15.81
C ALA A 340 -17.92 0.81 15.86
N ASN A 341 -18.57 -0.32 15.57
CA ASN A 341 -17.92 -1.61 15.39
C ASN A 341 -18.01 -1.99 13.91
N PHE A 342 -16.88 -2.33 13.31
CA PHE A 342 -16.84 -2.88 11.97
C PHE A 342 -17.24 -4.35 12.04
N THR A 343 -18.33 -4.68 11.36
CA THR A 343 -18.87 -6.02 11.20
C THR A 343 -18.97 -6.33 9.71
N MET A 344 -19.26 -7.57 9.35
CA MET A 344 -19.45 -7.93 7.94
C MET A 344 -20.65 -7.22 7.29
N ASP A 345 -21.61 -6.76 8.10
CA ASP A 345 -22.79 -5.98 7.69
C ASP A 345 -22.55 -4.46 7.73
N TYR A 346 -21.34 -4.01 8.10
CA TYR A 346 -21.04 -2.59 8.15
C TYR A 346 -21.04 -2.00 6.72
N PRO A 347 -21.70 -0.85 6.49
CA PRO A 347 -21.75 -0.22 5.17
C PRO A 347 -20.36 0.09 4.59
N LEU A 348 -20.10 -0.39 3.37
CA LEU A 348 -18.96 -0.04 2.54
C LEU A 348 -19.30 1.20 1.72
N ALA A 349 -19.60 2.32 2.40
CA ALA A 349 -19.91 3.58 1.72
C ALA A 349 -18.77 4.01 0.77
N PRO A 350 -19.08 4.64 -0.37
CA PRO A 350 -20.40 5.05 -0.84
C PRO A 350 -21.12 3.98 -1.68
N PHE A 351 -20.64 2.73 -1.70
CA PHE A 351 -21.11 1.72 -2.63
C PHE A 351 -22.51 1.21 -2.25
N ARG A 352 -23.39 1.15 -3.25
CA ARG A 352 -24.78 0.71 -3.14
C ARG A 352 -24.97 -0.54 -3.98
N ILE A 353 -25.88 -1.42 -3.57
CA ILE A 353 -26.24 -2.62 -4.32
C ILE A 353 -27.77 -2.76 -4.36
N LYS A 354 -28.28 -3.26 -5.47
CA LYS A 354 -29.68 -3.68 -5.58
C LYS A 354 -29.81 -5.09 -5.04
N ASP A 355 -30.51 -5.23 -3.92
CA ASP A 355 -30.73 -6.51 -3.27
C ASP A 355 -31.56 -7.42 -4.19
N GLN A 356 -31.03 -8.60 -4.54
CA GLN A 356 -31.68 -9.51 -5.48
C GLN A 356 -32.97 -10.11 -4.94
N THR A 357 -33.14 -10.19 -3.62
CA THR A 357 -34.31 -10.80 -2.98
C THR A 357 -35.45 -9.79 -2.87
N THR A 358 -35.15 -8.57 -2.43
CA THR A 358 -36.16 -7.53 -2.18
C THR A 358 -36.34 -6.57 -3.34
N GLY A 359 -35.37 -6.51 -4.26
CA GLY A 359 -35.32 -5.53 -5.35
C GLY A 359 -34.99 -4.11 -4.92
N GLN A 360 -34.79 -3.85 -3.62
CA GLN A 360 -34.50 -2.53 -3.07
C GLN A 360 -33.01 -2.22 -3.08
N GLU A 361 -32.66 -0.94 -3.21
CA GLU A 361 -31.29 -0.48 -3.04
C GLU A 361 -30.92 -0.38 -1.56
N ARG A 362 -29.74 -0.91 -1.22
CA ARG A 362 -29.15 -0.81 0.11
C ARG A 362 -27.65 -0.53 0.01
N ASP A 363 -27.04 -0.21 1.14
CA ASP A 363 -25.58 -0.14 1.21
C ASP A 363 -24.99 -1.51 0.91
N MET A 364 -23.91 -1.50 0.12
CA MET A 364 -23.06 -2.66 -0.03
C MET A 364 -22.34 -2.90 1.29
N THR A 365 -22.13 -4.17 1.62
CA THR A 365 -21.46 -4.62 2.84
C THR A 365 -20.32 -5.57 2.48
N SER A 366 -19.50 -5.94 3.46
CA SER A 366 -18.45 -6.92 3.21
C SER A 366 -19.00 -8.29 2.82
N ASN A 367 -20.21 -8.65 3.29
CA ASN A 367 -20.91 -9.88 2.89
C ASN A 367 -21.21 -9.97 1.39
N ASP A 368 -21.40 -8.82 0.73
CA ASP A 368 -21.72 -8.79 -0.70
C ASP A 368 -20.51 -9.06 -1.59
N VAL A 369 -19.28 -8.87 -1.07
CA VAL A 369 -18.05 -8.93 -1.87
C VAL A 369 -17.08 -10.03 -1.47
N ILE A 370 -17.50 -10.97 -0.61
CA ILE A 370 -16.63 -12.09 -0.18
C ILE A 370 -16.31 -13.02 -1.35
N ASN A 371 -17.34 -13.50 -2.05
CA ASN A 371 -17.19 -14.47 -3.12
C ASN A 371 -17.16 -13.77 -4.47
N ILE A 372 -15.98 -13.72 -5.10
CA ILE A 372 -15.79 -13.05 -6.39
C ILE A 372 -16.54 -13.74 -7.55
N SER A 373 -16.81 -15.04 -7.46
CA SER A 373 -17.61 -15.75 -8.46
C SER A 373 -19.07 -15.26 -8.48
N LYS A 374 -19.62 -14.83 -7.33
CA LYS A 374 -20.94 -14.17 -7.27
C LYS A 374 -20.92 -12.75 -7.84
N LEU A 375 -19.74 -12.18 -7.97
CA LEU A 375 -19.48 -10.89 -8.62
C LEU A 375 -19.12 -11.04 -10.11
N GLU A 376 -19.23 -12.26 -10.65
CA GLU A 376 -19.00 -12.62 -12.05
C GLU A 376 -17.58 -12.32 -12.57
N TYR A 377 -16.57 -12.38 -11.68
CA TYR A 377 -15.18 -12.36 -12.09
C TYR A 377 -14.32 -13.40 -11.37
N THR A 378 -13.19 -13.71 -11.97
CA THR A 378 -12.10 -14.51 -11.39
C THR A 378 -10.76 -13.95 -11.83
N TYR A 379 -9.67 -14.57 -11.38
CA TYR A 379 -8.31 -14.23 -11.76
C TYR A 379 -7.70 -15.31 -12.63
N ALA A 380 -7.01 -14.92 -13.69
CA ALA A 380 -6.05 -15.79 -14.33
C ALA A 380 -4.86 -15.98 -13.38
N GLU A 381 -4.39 -17.21 -13.23
CA GLU A 381 -3.15 -17.44 -12.49
C GLU A 381 -1.97 -16.84 -13.26
N PRO A 382 -1.04 -16.13 -12.59
CA PRO A 382 0.25 -15.82 -13.19
C PRO A 382 0.94 -17.15 -13.54
N GLY A 383 1.37 -17.29 -14.80
CA GLY A 383 1.94 -18.53 -15.32
C GLY A 383 3.10 -19.07 -14.47
N ALA A 384 3.21 -20.40 -14.41
CA ALA A 384 4.12 -21.15 -13.54
C ALA A 384 5.64 -20.95 -13.80
N PRO A 385 6.50 -21.29 -12.81
CA PRO A 385 6.12 -21.84 -11.53
C PRO A 385 6.16 -20.79 -10.44
N TYR A 386 4.97 -20.48 -9.95
CA TYR A 386 4.74 -20.23 -8.54
C TYR A 386 5.41 -18.95 -7.99
N ILE A 387 4.58 -18.04 -7.49
CA ILE A 387 4.78 -17.66 -6.10
C ILE A 387 4.94 -18.99 -5.38
N ASN A 388 6.16 -19.37 -4.99
CA ASN A 388 6.36 -20.50 -4.09
C ASN A 388 5.66 -20.09 -2.79
N LEU A 389 4.34 -20.28 -2.75
CA LEU A 389 3.46 -20.19 -1.60
C LEU A 389 3.82 -21.26 -0.57
N VAL A 390 4.73 -22.17 -0.96
CA VAL A 390 5.63 -22.88 -0.07
C VAL A 390 6.89 -22.04 0.08
N GLY A 391 6.80 -20.92 0.80
CA GLY A 391 7.99 -20.43 1.50
C GLY A 391 8.42 -21.58 2.41
N SER A 392 9.72 -21.90 2.46
CA SER A 392 10.23 -22.75 3.53
C SER A 392 9.62 -22.17 4.80
N THR A 393 8.86 -22.96 5.57
CA THR A 393 8.44 -22.57 6.91
C THR A 393 9.67 -21.96 7.54
N GLN A 394 9.73 -20.63 7.65
CA GLN A 394 10.84 -20.01 8.35
C GLN A 394 10.68 -20.66 9.71
N ARG A 395 11.62 -21.56 10.03
CA ARG A 395 11.67 -22.16 11.35
C ARG A 395 11.96 -20.94 12.19
N PHE A 396 10.92 -20.31 12.73
CA PHE A 396 11.05 -19.24 13.69
C PHE A 396 11.64 -19.93 14.91
N VAL A 397 12.96 -19.96 14.92
CA VAL A 397 13.77 -20.39 16.05
C VAL A 397 13.42 -19.44 17.19
N ASP A 398 13.44 -19.95 18.41
CA ASP A 398 13.33 -19.12 19.62
C ASP A 398 14.33 -17.97 19.53
N ALA A 399 13.83 -16.79 19.16
CA ALA A 399 14.62 -15.61 18.86
C ALA A 399 14.09 -14.42 19.67
N PRO A 400 14.96 -13.56 20.21
CA PRO A 400 14.56 -12.35 20.91
C PRO A 400 13.70 -11.44 20.02
N LYS A 401 12.80 -10.68 20.65
CA LYS A 401 11.92 -9.74 19.92
C LYS A 401 12.06 -8.32 20.46
N LEU A 402 12.16 -7.34 19.57
CA LEU A 402 12.10 -5.92 19.91
C LEU A 402 10.68 -5.40 19.74
N LYS A 403 10.20 -4.63 20.71
CA LYS A 403 9.02 -3.79 20.56
C LYS A 403 9.45 -2.38 20.20
N ILE A 404 8.98 -1.88 19.07
CA ILE A 404 9.10 -0.49 18.66
C ILE A 404 7.79 0.22 19.01
N SER A 405 7.86 1.39 19.65
CA SER A 405 6.68 2.14 20.10
C SER A 405 6.98 3.63 20.33
N GLY A 406 5.99 4.38 20.80
CA GLY A 406 6.14 5.81 21.09
C GLY A 406 6.10 6.72 19.86
N ILE A 407 5.80 6.17 18.69
CA ILE A 407 5.65 6.91 17.44
C ILE A 407 4.19 7.34 17.31
N ASN A 408 3.93 8.65 17.32
CA ASN A 408 2.61 9.21 17.06
C ASN A 408 2.55 9.75 15.63
N ARG A 409 1.80 9.08 14.75
CA ARG A 409 1.68 9.48 13.33
C ARG A 409 1.07 10.86 13.14
N ALA A 410 0.26 11.38 14.09
CA ALA A 410 -0.27 12.75 13.99
C ALA A 410 0.81 13.83 14.18
N LYS A 411 2.01 13.46 14.64
CA LYS A 411 3.17 14.36 14.76
C LYS A 411 4.12 14.27 13.56
N ILE A 412 3.80 13.44 12.58
CA ILE A 412 4.57 13.26 11.34
C ILE A 412 3.65 13.66 10.19
N SER A 413 4.08 14.60 9.36
CA SER A 413 3.28 15.05 8.21
C SER A 413 3.45 14.08 7.06
N GLY A 414 2.36 13.41 6.67
CA GLY A 414 2.37 12.42 5.61
C GLY A 414 2.86 11.04 6.04
N SER A 415 3.07 10.20 5.05
CA SER A 415 3.67 8.88 5.10
C SER A 415 5.13 8.94 5.54
N PHE A 416 5.62 7.82 6.06
CA PHE A 416 7.00 7.69 6.50
C PHE A 416 7.42 6.23 6.57
N VAL A 417 8.72 5.98 6.66
CA VAL A 417 9.29 4.65 6.89
C VAL A 417 9.91 4.62 8.27
N VAL A 418 9.65 3.58 9.05
CA VAL A 418 10.40 3.28 10.27
C VAL A 418 11.49 2.28 9.92
N SER A 419 12.76 2.57 10.23
CA SER A 419 13.83 1.58 10.12
C SER A 419 14.40 1.26 11.49
N VAL A 420 14.78 0.00 11.71
CA VAL A 420 15.32 -0.49 12.98
C VAL A 420 16.72 -1.02 12.76
N TRP A 421 17.65 -0.66 13.65
CA TRP A 421 19.08 -0.88 13.48
C TRP A 421 19.69 -1.50 14.73
N ALA A 422 20.66 -2.39 14.54
CA ALA A 422 21.61 -2.82 15.56
C ALA A 422 22.93 -2.08 15.35
N LYS A 423 23.46 -1.48 16.42
CA LYS A 423 24.83 -1.00 16.39
C LYS A 423 25.80 -2.16 16.27
N THR A 424 26.86 -1.93 15.50
CA THR A 424 28.00 -2.83 15.38
C THR A 424 29.21 -2.28 16.14
N GLY A 425 30.29 -3.06 16.21
CA GLY A 425 31.55 -2.62 16.80
C GLY A 425 32.07 -1.31 16.21
N GLU A 426 32.95 -0.64 16.94
CA GLU A 426 33.50 0.67 16.55
C GLU A 426 34.14 0.63 15.15
N GLY A 427 33.74 1.56 14.27
CA GLY A 427 34.21 1.65 12.89
C GLY A 427 33.48 0.76 11.87
N MET A 428 32.58 -0.13 12.31
CA MET A 428 31.75 -0.96 11.42
C MET A 428 30.39 -0.29 11.11
N PRO A 429 29.80 -0.52 9.92
CA PRO A 429 28.48 0.01 9.58
C PRO A 429 27.38 -0.69 10.40
N ASP A 430 26.51 0.12 11.03
CA ASP A 430 25.33 -0.38 11.73
C ASP A 430 24.46 -1.26 10.80
N ARG A 431 23.86 -2.31 11.38
CA ARG A 431 23.06 -3.29 10.62
C ARG A 431 21.59 -2.89 10.61
N LEU A 432 21.01 -2.78 9.42
CA LEU A 432 19.57 -2.64 9.23
C LEU A 432 18.89 -3.99 9.49
N LEU A 433 17.90 -4.00 10.38
CA LEU A 433 17.19 -5.20 10.83
C LEU A 433 15.79 -5.31 10.24
N GLU A 434 15.12 -4.18 10.05
CA GLU A 434 13.72 -4.13 9.62
C GLU A 434 13.41 -2.75 9.03
N THR A 435 12.52 -2.72 8.05
CA THR A 435 11.86 -1.49 7.61
C THR A 435 10.35 -1.67 7.61
N LYS A 436 9.62 -0.68 8.13
CA LYS A 436 8.17 -0.69 8.14
C LYS A 436 7.61 0.52 7.40
N PRO A 437 6.99 0.34 6.23
CA PRO A 437 6.32 1.42 5.51
C PRO A 437 5.00 1.79 6.19
N ILE A 438 4.81 3.07 6.48
CA ILE A 438 3.58 3.61 7.08
C ILE A 438 2.93 4.54 6.07
N LEU A 439 1.93 4.02 5.34
CA LEU A 439 1.07 4.83 4.48
C LEU A 439 0.14 5.68 5.33
N SER A 440 0.12 6.96 5.02
CA SER A 440 -0.57 7.96 5.82
C SER A 440 -1.27 9.01 4.98
N ARG A 441 -1.60 10.10 5.66
CA ARG A 441 -2.20 11.30 5.10
C ARG A 441 -1.37 12.48 5.56
N TRP A 442 -1.38 13.55 4.79
CA TRP A 442 -0.70 14.78 5.14
C TRP A 442 -1.17 15.38 6.46
N ASN A 443 -2.48 15.25 6.72
CA ASN A 443 -3.10 15.63 7.99
C ASN A 443 -4.02 14.53 8.51
N VAL A 444 -3.45 13.66 9.35
CA VAL A 444 -4.17 12.55 10.01
C VAL A 444 -5.33 13.04 10.87
N GLU A 445 -5.28 14.27 11.42
CA GLU A 445 -6.32 14.79 12.30
C GLU A 445 -7.63 15.18 11.58
N LYS A 446 -7.62 15.25 10.25
CA LYS A 446 -8.83 15.52 9.44
C LYS A 446 -9.63 14.27 9.10
N CYS A 447 -9.01 13.10 9.06
CA CYS A 447 -9.68 11.85 8.68
C CYS A 447 -10.30 11.13 9.90
N GLY A 448 -11.61 10.85 9.86
CA GLY A 448 -12.33 10.19 10.95
C GLY A 448 -11.76 8.81 11.31
N ASN A 449 -11.46 7.99 10.30
CA ASN A 449 -10.89 6.65 10.48
C ASN A 449 -9.44 6.72 11.00
N CYS A 450 -8.54 7.47 10.35
CA CYS A 450 -7.12 7.45 10.71
C CYS A 450 -6.82 7.97 12.13
N ARG A 451 -7.67 8.85 12.69
CA ARG A 451 -7.57 9.33 14.07
C ARG A 451 -7.78 8.26 15.13
N SER A 452 -8.39 7.13 14.76
CA SER A 452 -8.66 6.04 15.69
C SER A 452 -7.40 5.27 16.10
N HIS A 453 -6.35 5.34 15.27
CA HIS A 453 -5.10 4.57 15.42
C HIS A 453 -3.87 5.45 15.17
N LEU A 454 -3.55 6.32 16.14
CA LEU A 454 -2.45 7.28 16.03
C LEU A 454 -1.08 6.73 16.44
N GLU A 455 -1.04 5.67 17.25
CA GLU A 455 0.21 5.05 17.68
C GLU A 455 0.69 4.06 16.62
N VAL A 456 1.93 4.22 16.18
CA VAL A 456 2.65 3.19 15.42
C VAL A 456 3.49 2.39 16.39
N LYS A 457 3.23 1.08 16.43
CA LYS A 457 3.97 0.11 17.23
C LYS A 457 4.03 -1.20 16.49
N PHE A 458 5.12 -1.94 16.63
CA PHE A 458 5.29 -3.24 16.00
C PHE A 458 6.40 -4.05 16.66
N ILE A 459 6.46 -5.33 16.30
CA ILE A 459 7.46 -6.27 16.80
C ILE A 459 8.46 -6.57 15.69
N VAL A 460 9.75 -6.45 16.00
CA VAL A 460 10.85 -6.92 15.13
C VAL A 460 11.37 -8.24 15.69
N HIS A 461 11.48 -9.24 14.82
CA HIS A 461 12.09 -10.51 15.15
C HIS A 461 13.59 -10.44 14.89
N LEU A 462 14.40 -10.66 15.93
CA LEU A 462 15.86 -10.61 15.83
C LEU A 462 16.40 -11.95 15.33
N ASN A 463 16.19 -12.22 14.04
CA ASN A 463 16.66 -13.45 13.40
C ASN A 463 18.18 -13.63 13.58
N ASP A 464 18.58 -14.85 13.95
CA ASP A 464 19.96 -15.25 14.24
C ASP A 464 20.63 -14.57 15.46
N PHE A 465 19.91 -13.81 16.28
CA PHE A 465 20.42 -13.36 17.58
C PHE A 465 20.13 -14.40 18.65
N ASP A 466 21.11 -14.70 19.50
CA ASP A 466 20.80 -15.32 20.79
C ASP A 466 20.32 -14.29 21.83
N HIS A 467 19.81 -14.79 22.96
CA HIS A 467 19.28 -13.91 24.02
C HIS A 467 20.35 -13.05 24.71
N GLU A 468 21.59 -13.54 24.83
CA GLU A 468 22.68 -12.83 25.47
C GLU A 468 23.19 -11.70 24.56
N GLU A 469 23.43 -12.01 23.28
CA GLU A 469 23.80 -11.06 22.25
C GLU A 469 22.80 -9.91 22.14
N ALA A 470 21.50 -10.23 22.15
CA ALA A 470 20.47 -9.20 22.12
C ALA A 470 20.48 -8.31 23.37
N LEU A 471 20.82 -8.83 24.56
CA LEU A 471 20.91 -8.03 25.78
C LEU A 471 22.07 -7.02 25.75
N TYR A 472 23.15 -7.33 25.03
CA TYR A 472 24.33 -6.47 24.93
C TYR A 472 24.40 -5.63 23.65
N THR A 473 23.46 -5.80 22.71
CA THR A 473 23.37 -5.01 21.49
C THR A 473 22.60 -3.70 21.72
N GLU A 474 23.20 -2.57 21.35
CA GLU A 474 22.46 -1.29 21.29
C GLU A 474 21.58 -1.27 20.04
N PHE A 475 20.27 -1.13 20.23
CA PHE A 475 19.31 -0.97 19.14
C PHE A 475 18.80 0.47 19.08
N TYR A 476 18.56 0.96 17.86
CA TYR A 476 17.91 2.25 17.65
C TYR A 476 16.99 2.20 16.43
N ALA A 477 16.08 3.18 16.32
CA ALA A 477 15.17 3.29 15.20
C ALA A 477 15.27 4.69 14.58
N LYS A 478 14.89 4.81 13.31
CA LYS A 478 14.80 6.09 12.59
C LYS A 478 13.45 6.22 11.89
N ILE A 479 12.98 7.45 11.79
CA ILE A 479 11.83 7.84 10.96
C ILE A 479 12.34 8.56 9.73
N HIS A 480 12.05 8.00 8.56
CA HIS A 480 12.40 8.53 7.26
C HIS A 480 11.17 9.22 6.66
N THR A 481 11.30 10.51 6.36
CA THR A 481 10.27 11.27 5.65
C THR A 481 10.85 11.75 4.33
N ARG A 482 10.01 12.20 3.40
CA ARG A 482 10.50 12.81 2.15
C ARG A 482 11.35 14.07 2.39
N GLU A 483 11.14 14.77 3.49
CA GLU A 483 11.96 15.94 3.85
C GLU A 483 13.29 15.56 4.51
N LYS A 484 13.38 14.35 5.08
CA LYS A 484 14.54 13.82 5.82
C LYS A 484 14.74 12.33 5.51
N PRO A 485 15.17 12.00 4.28
CA PRO A 485 15.32 10.61 3.83
C PRO A 485 16.42 9.85 4.58
N GLU A 486 17.39 10.53 5.19
CA GLU A 486 18.44 9.95 6.04
C GLU A 486 17.92 9.37 7.36
N GLY A 487 16.75 9.85 7.79
CA GLY A 487 16.01 9.40 8.95
C GLY A 487 16.44 10.01 10.29
N GLU A 488 15.47 10.27 11.16
CA GLU A 488 15.67 10.85 12.48
C GLU A 488 15.37 9.88 13.61
N ARG A 489 16.18 9.89 14.68
CA ARG A 489 15.97 9.06 15.87
C ARG A 489 14.88 9.58 16.82
N ARG A 490 14.33 10.78 16.54
CA ARG A 490 13.37 11.47 17.41
C ARG A 490 12.12 11.89 16.65
N VAL A 491 10.98 11.77 17.30
CA VAL A 491 9.68 12.29 16.85
C VAL A 491 9.18 13.29 17.87
N ALA A 492 8.89 14.52 17.45
CA ALA A 492 8.45 15.60 18.35
C ALA A 492 9.34 15.74 19.61
N ASN A 493 10.67 15.73 19.40
CA ASN A 493 11.71 15.81 20.44
C ASN A 493 11.77 14.62 21.43
N LYS A 494 11.05 13.53 21.17
CA LYS A 494 11.14 12.29 21.95
C LYS A 494 11.85 11.21 21.16
N GLU A 495 12.73 10.47 21.82
CA GLU A 495 13.37 9.29 21.24
C GLU A 495 12.35 8.18 21.00
N ILE A 496 12.54 7.43 19.92
CA ILE A 496 11.68 6.28 19.59
C ILE A 496 11.94 5.19 20.62
N ALA A 497 10.87 4.73 21.27
CA ALA A 497 10.99 3.76 22.35
C ALA A 497 11.23 2.37 21.77
N ILE A 498 12.32 1.74 22.20
CA ILE A 498 12.67 0.35 21.89
C ILE A 498 12.71 -0.42 23.20
N THR A 499 12.02 -1.56 23.22
CA THR A 499 12.04 -2.47 24.37
C THR A 499 12.36 -3.88 23.90
N LEU A 500 13.48 -4.40 24.37
CA LEU A 500 13.82 -5.81 24.18
C LEU A 500 12.95 -6.66 25.09
N ASN A 501 12.15 -7.54 24.50
CA ASN A 501 11.45 -8.60 25.23
C ASN A 501 12.23 -9.89 25.00
N ALA A 502 13.29 -10.11 25.79
CA ALA A 502 13.90 -11.42 25.86
C ALA A 502 12.84 -12.41 26.41
N CYS A 503 12.67 -13.58 25.79
CA CYS A 503 12.02 -14.69 26.49
C CYS A 503 12.72 -14.82 27.84
N ARG A 504 11.97 -14.84 28.94
CA ARG A 504 12.53 -15.09 30.27
C ARG A 504 13.14 -16.50 30.24
N VAL A 505 14.38 -16.64 29.79
CA VAL A 505 15.22 -17.75 30.22
C VAL A 505 15.40 -17.50 31.70
N ALA A 506 14.63 -18.24 32.51
CA ALA A 506 14.77 -18.21 33.94
C ALA A 506 16.24 -18.46 34.26
N ARG A 507 16.96 -17.44 34.75
CA ARG A 507 18.19 -17.65 35.50
C ARG A 507 17.80 -18.42 36.76
N ARG A 508 17.69 -19.75 36.66
CA ARG A 508 18.00 -20.63 37.77
C ARG A 508 19.52 -20.68 37.83
N ILE A 509 20.09 -19.76 38.58
CA ILE A 509 21.46 -19.90 39.06
C ILE A 509 21.32 -20.24 40.54
N TRP A 510 21.81 -21.44 40.87
CA TRP A 510 21.87 -22.02 42.20
C TRP A 510 22.86 -21.28 43.09
#